data_AF-A0A0Q9QLZ0-F1
#
_entry.id   AF-A0A0Q9QLZ0-F1
#
_cell.length_a   1.000
_cell.length_b   1.000
_cell.length_c   1.000
_cell.angle_alpha   90.00
_cell.angle_beta   90.00
_cell.angle_gamma   90.00
#
_symmetry.space_group_name_H-M   'P 1'
#
loop_
_entity.id
_entity.type
_entity.pdbx_description
1 polymer ?
#
loop_
_entity_poly.entity_id
_entity_poly.type
_entity_poly.pdbx_seq_one_letter_code
_entity_poly.pdbx_strand_id
1 'polypeptide(L)'
;MEFTLAGQSFELTTDIVRRKLAGRAPESIQEYWVDVDGVRWPVKQVMALATGLNRRAFQSQNSRRLLERIGFSVGQGGSVISANQGSARPRVSRTAFDPAALDLLETIDIRVAFDWLRAGPIILDNEGLPKFPPLPRVPGLYRYDFGLDDAGVRTLYIGESVELARRASNYRNAKTDRSRQRTSRRIHKEIIQHLEAGGSIDFAIATRVTIHDGEDTDLRLKSARRLAENAAVLRAQTTPVTRVLNIDADLGDPEAEE
;
A
#
# COMPACT_ATOMS: atom_id res chain seq x y z
N MET A 1 -28.24 9.22 -12.19
CA MET A 1 -27.66 8.00 -11.59
C MET A 1 -27.85 8.04 -10.08
N GLU A 2 -28.32 6.96 -9.47
CA GLU A 2 -28.50 6.88 -8.03
C GLU A 2 -27.30 6.24 -7.32
N PHE A 3 -26.89 6.77 -6.18
CA PHE A 3 -25.85 6.18 -5.34
C PHE A 3 -26.14 6.42 -3.86
N THR A 4 -25.74 5.47 -3.01
CA THR A 4 -25.97 5.55 -1.57
C THR A 4 -24.69 5.98 -0.84
N LEU A 5 -24.79 6.97 0.03
CA LEU A 5 -23.72 7.42 0.92
C LEU A 5 -24.28 7.54 2.36
N ALA A 6 -23.61 6.90 3.32
CA ALA A 6 -24.05 6.87 4.73
C ALA A 6 -25.53 6.42 4.94
N GLY A 7 -26.03 5.52 4.09
CA GLY A 7 -27.41 5.01 4.16
C GLY A 7 -28.46 5.92 3.53
N GLN A 8 -28.08 7.05 2.94
CA GLN A 8 -28.96 7.94 2.18
C GLN A 8 -28.72 7.80 0.68
N SER A 9 -29.79 7.67 -0.11
CA SER A 9 -29.73 7.64 -1.57
C SER A 9 -29.71 9.05 -2.15
N PHE A 10 -28.82 9.28 -3.11
CA PHE A 10 -28.67 10.53 -3.83
C PHE A 10 -28.75 10.30 -5.33
N GLU A 11 -29.48 11.18 -6.01
CA GLU A 11 -29.46 11.24 -7.46
C GLU A 11 -28.39 12.24 -7.94
N LEU A 12 -27.52 11.77 -8.83
CA LEU A 12 -26.50 12.56 -9.49
C LEU A 12 -26.63 12.42 -11.00
N THR A 13 -26.87 13.54 -11.67
CA THR A 13 -26.90 13.66 -13.12
C THR A 13 -26.05 14.85 -13.55
N THR A 14 -25.63 14.86 -14.81
CA THR A 14 -24.84 15.94 -15.40
C THR A 14 -25.55 17.30 -15.26
N ASP A 15 -26.87 17.33 -15.44
CA ASP A 15 -27.69 18.56 -15.30
C ASP A 15 -27.80 19.05 -13.85
N ILE A 16 -27.92 18.14 -12.88
CA ILE A 16 -27.92 18.50 -11.45
C ILE A 16 -26.58 19.13 -11.08
N VAL A 17 -25.47 18.54 -11.53
CA VAL A 17 -24.12 19.07 -11.29
C VAL A 17 -23.97 20.47 -11.88
N ARG A 18 -24.25 20.65 -13.19
CA ARG A 18 -24.16 21.97 -13.85
C ARG A 18 -25.00 23.03 -13.14
N ARG A 19 -26.25 22.72 -12.81
CA ARG A 19 -27.18 23.63 -12.12
C ARG A 19 -26.67 24.05 -10.75
N LYS A 20 -26.09 23.12 -9.98
CA LYS A 20 -25.59 23.38 -8.62
C LYS A 20 -24.26 24.16 -8.61
N LEU A 21 -23.49 24.05 -9.69
CA LEU A 21 -22.23 24.77 -9.89
C LEU A 21 -22.44 26.16 -10.50
N ALA A 22 -23.59 26.43 -11.12
CA ALA A 22 -23.91 27.74 -11.70
C ALA A 22 -23.71 28.88 -10.69
N GLY A 23 -22.95 29.90 -11.09
CA GLY A 23 -22.63 31.07 -10.25
C GLY A 23 -21.61 30.82 -9.14
N ARG A 24 -20.96 29.64 -9.09
CA ARG A 24 -19.91 29.33 -8.13
C ARG A 24 -18.55 29.31 -8.82
N ALA A 25 -17.49 29.44 -8.02
CA ALA A 25 -16.11 29.33 -8.49
C ALA A 25 -15.45 28.02 -7.99
N PRO A 26 -14.60 27.39 -8.82
CA PRO A 26 -13.79 26.25 -8.38
C PRO A 26 -12.77 26.67 -7.33
N GLU A 27 -12.60 25.83 -6.31
CA GLU A 27 -11.49 25.90 -5.36
C GLU A 27 -10.19 25.43 -6.04
N SER A 28 -9.05 25.63 -5.36
CA SER A 28 -7.75 25.13 -5.85
C SER A 28 -7.75 23.60 -5.97
N ILE A 29 -7.38 23.09 -7.15
CA ILE A 29 -7.23 21.66 -7.40
C ILE A 29 -5.92 21.18 -6.77
N GLN A 30 -6.01 20.21 -5.86
CA GLN A 30 -4.83 19.61 -5.24
C GLN A 30 -4.31 18.40 -6.04
N GLU A 31 -5.21 17.53 -6.51
CA GLU A 31 -4.80 16.23 -7.06
C GLU A 31 -5.75 15.74 -8.17
N TYR A 32 -7.06 15.76 -7.91
CA TYR A 32 -8.08 15.26 -8.83
C TYR A 32 -9.05 16.36 -9.25
N TRP A 33 -9.34 16.42 -10.54
CA TRP A 33 -10.26 17.39 -11.11
C TRP A 33 -11.30 16.76 -12.03
N VAL A 34 -12.40 17.47 -12.22
CA VAL A 34 -13.44 17.21 -13.21
C VAL A 34 -13.62 18.46 -14.07
N ASP A 35 -13.69 18.30 -15.39
CA ASP A 35 -14.05 19.37 -16.31
C ASP A 35 -15.57 19.51 -16.36
N VAL A 36 -16.07 20.70 -16.05
CA VAL A 36 -17.47 21.09 -16.18
C VAL A 36 -17.52 22.32 -17.07
N ASP A 37 -17.96 22.11 -18.30
CA ASP A 37 -18.13 23.14 -19.33
C ASP A 37 -16.83 23.97 -19.58
N GLY A 38 -15.69 23.29 -19.64
CA GLY A 38 -14.37 23.88 -19.89
C GLY A 38 -13.65 24.41 -18.64
N VAL A 39 -14.26 24.27 -17.46
CA VAL A 39 -13.69 24.69 -16.18
C VAL A 39 -13.33 23.46 -15.36
N ARG A 40 -12.09 23.38 -14.86
CA ARG A 40 -11.68 22.29 -13.97
C ARG A 40 -12.06 22.58 -12.53
N TRP A 41 -12.76 21.65 -11.89
CA TRP A 41 -13.20 21.72 -10.51
C TRP A 41 -12.59 20.58 -9.67
N PRO A 42 -12.26 20.82 -8.38
CA PRO A 42 -11.93 19.74 -7.46
C PRO A 42 -13.11 18.77 -7.31
N VAL A 43 -12.86 17.48 -7.53
CA VAL A 43 -13.92 16.45 -7.53
C VAL A 43 -14.76 16.42 -6.26
N LYS A 44 -14.14 16.67 -5.09
CA LYS A 44 -14.85 16.71 -3.80
C LYS A 44 -15.73 17.93 -3.63
N GLN A 45 -15.32 19.08 -4.19
CA GLN A 45 -16.14 20.29 -4.17
C GLN A 45 -17.40 20.08 -5.01
N VAL A 46 -17.25 19.50 -6.20
CA VAL A 46 -18.40 19.20 -7.09
C VAL A 46 -19.39 18.27 -6.40
N MET A 47 -18.91 17.20 -5.76
CA MET A 47 -19.77 16.28 -5.02
C MET A 47 -20.47 16.95 -3.83
N ALA A 48 -19.76 17.78 -3.06
CA ALA A 48 -20.36 18.53 -1.96
C ALA A 48 -21.44 19.51 -2.43
N LEU A 49 -21.23 20.20 -3.54
CA LEU A 49 -22.19 21.13 -4.12
C LEU A 49 -23.41 20.43 -4.73
N ALA A 50 -23.19 19.30 -5.38
CA ALA A 50 -24.25 18.52 -6.02
C ALA A 50 -25.16 17.82 -4.99
N THR A 51 -24.59 17.35 -3.88
CA THR A 51 -25.31 16.57 -2.85
C THR A 51 -25.70 17.36 -1.60
N GLY A 52 -25.10 18.54 -1.38
CA GLY A 52 -25.27 19.32 -0.15
C GLY A 52 -24.51 18.75 1.06
N LEU A 53 -23.77 17.66 0.90
CA LEU A 53 -23.02 17.01 1.98
C LEU A 53 -21.64 17.62 2.20
N ASN A 54 -21.08 17.38 3.38
CA ASN A 54 -19.73 17.83 3.72
C ASN A 54 -18.68 17.14 2.83
N ARG A 55 -17.70 17.89 2.33
CA ARG A 55 -16.55 17.38 1.54
C ARG A 55 -15.82 16.19 2.18
N ARG A 56 -15.80 16.11 3.53
CA ARG A 56 -15.19 15.01 4.30
C ARG A 56 -15.93 13.68 4.16
N ALA A 57 -17.20 13.71 3.75
CA ALA A 57 -17.97 12.50 3.47
C ALA A 57 -17.52 11.79 2.18
N PHE A 58 -16.68 12.45 1.36
CA PHE A 58 -16.26 11.96 0.06
C PHE A 58 -14.77 11.58 0.04
N GLN A 59 -14.47 10.46 -0.63
CA GLN A 59 -13.12 10.03 -0.97
C GLN A 59 -12.81 10.41 -2.43
N SER A 60 -11.64 11.01 -2.70
CA SER A 60 -11.33 11.67 -3.98
C SER A 60 -11.51 10.72 -5.18
N GLN A 61 -10.99 9.50 -5.06
CA GLN A 61 -11.04 8.50 -6.12
C GLN A 61 -12.46 7.98 -6.39
N ASN A 62 -13.31 7.91 -5.36
CA ASN A 62 -14.72 7.54 -5.52
C ASN A 62 -15.51 8.67 -6.19
N SER A 63 -15.26 9.93 -5.79
CA SER A 63 -15.85 11.10 -6.44
C SER A 63 -15.48 11.17 -7.93
N ARG A 64 -14.20 10.92 -8.26
CA ARG A 64 -13.72 10.86 -9.64
C ARG A 64 -14.50 9.84 -10.47
N ARG A 65 -14.58 8.60 -10.01
CA ARG A 65 -15.30 7.51 -10.69
C ARG A 65 -16.79 7.79 -10.86
N LEU A 66 -17.43 8.42 -9.86
CA LEU A 66 -18.84 8.78 -9.94
C LEU A 66 -19.11 9.85 -11.00
N LEU A 67 -18.25 10.87 -11.08
CA LEU A 67 -18.36 11.96 -12.05
C LEU A 67 -18.03 11.49 -13.48
N GLU A 68 -17.03 10.62 -13.63
CA GLU A 68 -16.71 9.95 -14.90
C GLU A 68 -17.88 9.12 -15.42
N ARG A 69 -18.52 8.34 -14.52
CA ARG A 69 -19.64 7.45 -14.86
C ARG A 69 -20.92 8.19 -15.31
N ILE A 70 -21.08 9.46 -14.95
CA ILE A 70 -22.20 10.30 -15.41
C ILE A 70 -21.80 11.19 -16.60
N GLY A 71 -20.64 10.93 -17.21
CA GLY A 71 -20.23 11.53 -18.48
C GLY A 71 -19.34 12.77 -18.38
N PHE A 72 -18.75 13.09 -17.23
CA PHE A 72 -17.77 14.18 -17.14
C PHE A 72 -16.35 13.70 -17.42
N SER A 73 -15.55 14.56 -18.05
CA SER A 73 -14.11 14.34 -18.19
C SER A 73 -13.42 14.58 -16.86
N VAL A 74 -12.62 13.63 -16.39
CA VAL A 74 -11.90 13.70 -15.12
C VAL A 74 -10.42 13.45 -15.33
N GLY A 75 -9.58 14.02 -14.48
CA GLY A 75 -8.13 13.84 -14.55
C GLY A 75 -7.44 13.85 -13.20
N GLN A 76 -6.18 13.45 -13.22
CA GLN A 76 -5.27 13.48 -12.07
C GLN A 76 -4.05 14.34 -12.44
N GLY A 77 -3.49 15.03 -11.44
CA GLY A 77 -2.30 15.87 -11.58
C GLY A 77 -2.62 17.35 -11.53
N GLY A 78 -1.84 18.08 -10.72
CA GLY A 78 -1.79 19.54 -10.73
C GLY A 78 -1.05 20.01 -11.98
N SER A 79 -1.78 20.19 -13.08
CA SER A 79 -1.14 20.63 -14.33
C SER A 79 -0.74 22.10 -14.24
N VAL A 80 0.57 22.31 -14.31
CA VAL A 80 1.24 23.37 -15.07
C VAL A 80 0.30 23.94 -16.15
N ILE A 81 0.05 25.25 -16.08
CA ILE A 81 -0.83 25.99 -16.98
C ILE A 81 0.04 26.54 -18.12
N SER A 82 -0.22 26.16 -19.37
CA SER A 82 0.11 27.02 -20.51
C SER A 82 -1.15 27.78 -20.95
N ALA A 83 -1.07 29.10 -20.73
CA ALA A 83 -1.58 30.24 -21.51
C ALA A 83 -3.01 30.18 -22.10
N ASN A 84 -3.88 31.19 -21.91
CA ASN A 84 -3.64 32.57 -22.35
C ASN A 84 -4.54 33.61 -21.65
N GLN A 85 -3.91 34.77 -21.38
CA GLN A 85 -4.42 36.16 -21.41
C GLN A 85 -5.64 36.57 -20.55
N GLY A 86 -5.33 37.30 -19.47
CA GLY A 86 -6.29 38.13 -18.74
C GLY A 86 -5.72 38.70 -17.43
N SER A 87 -5.23 39.93 -17.47
CA SER A 87 -4.83 40.78 -16.32
C SER A 87 -3.75 40.24 -15.37
N ALA A 88 -2.50 40.67 -15.59
CA ALA A 88 -1.39 40.43 -14.69
C ALA A 88 -1.56 41.23 -13.38
N ARG A 89 -2.11 40.61 -12.34
CA ARG A 89 -1.69 40.91 -10.97
C ARG A 89 -0.35 40.19 -10.75
N PRO A 90 0.66 40.83 -10.15
CA PRO A 90 1.93 40.17 -9.90
C PRO A 90 1.69 38.99 -8.95
N ARG A 91 1.74 37.77 -9.50
CA ARG A 91 1.88 36.55 -8.69
C ARG A 91 3.25 36.66 -8.06
N VAL A 92 3.30 36.92 -6.76
CA VAL A 92 4.50 36.69 -5.95
C VAL A 92 4.96 35.28 -6.31
N SER A 93 6.10 35.17 -6.98
CA SER A 93 6.73 33.88 -7.23
C SER A 93 6.84 33.21 -5.88
N ARG A 94 6.15 32.08 -5.67
CA ARG A 94 6.45 31.22 -4.53
C ARG A 94 7.88 30.78 -4.79
N THR A 95 8.82 31.44 -4.12
CA THR A 95 10.23 31.07 -4.11
C THR A 95 10.28 29.57 -3.83
N ALA A 96 11.06 28.83 -4.61
CA ALA A 96 11.27 27.42 -4.34
C ALA A 96 11.68 27.28 -2.87
N PHE A 97 11.02 26.37 -2.16
CA PHE A 97 11.39 26.07 -0.79
C PHE A 97 12.80 25.48 -0.80
N ASP A 98 13.74 26.13 -0.14
CA ASP A 98 15.10 25.65 0.01
C ASP A 98 15.21 24.85 1.32
N PRO A 99 15.31 23.51 1.28
CA PRO A 99 15.46 22.69 2.48
C PRO A 99 16.76 22.97 3.24
N ALA A 100 17.78 23.53 2.58
CA ALA A 100 19.06 23.84 3.21
C ALA A 100 18.98 25.06 4.15
N ALA A 101 17.93 25.87 4.03
CA ALA A 101 17.67 27.00 4.91
C ALA A 101 16.93 26.60 6.21
N LEU A 102 16.64 25.32 6.41
CA LEU A 102 15.97 24.82 7.61
C LEU A 102 16.96 24.58 8.75
N ASP A 103 16.52 24.90 9.97
CA ASP A 103 17.26 24.58 11.18
C ASP A 103 17.20 23.07 11.46
N LEU A 104 18.36 22.47 11.70
CA LEU A 104 18.46 21.10 12.20
C LEU A 104 17.93 21.04 13.64
N LEU A 105 16.82 20.33 13.85
CA LEU A 105 16.26 20.13 15.19
C LEU A 105 16.88 18.95 15.92
N GLU A 106 17.02 17.82 15.22
CA GLU A 106 17.48 16.56 15.80
C GLU A 106 18.06 15.65 14.71
N THR A 107 19.06 14.85 15.09
CA THR A 107 19.54 13.71 14.28
C THR A 107 19.13 12.42 14.96
N ILE A 108 18.43 11.55 14.22
CA ILE A 108 18.05 10.22 14.67
C ILE A 108 18.88 9.21 13.88
N ASP A 109 19.72 8.44 14.57
CA ASP A 109 20.43 7.29 14.01
C ASP A 109 19.86 6.01 14.63
N ILE A 110 19.46 5.06 13.78
CA ILE A 110 18.87 3.80 14.22
C ILE A 110 19.58 2.65 13.53
N ARG A 111 20.13 1.76 14.35
CA ARG A 111 20.61 0.45 13.91
C ARG A 111 19.61 -0.63 14.29
N VAL A 112 19.24 -1.45 13.30
CA VAL A 112 18.42 -2.64 13.48
C VAL A 112 19.31 -3.88 13.36
N ALA A 113 19.28 -4.77 14.35
CA ALA A 113 19.98 -6.04 14.29
C ALA A 113 19.16 -7.18 14.91
N PHE A 114 19.21 -8.35 14.28
CA PHE A 114 18.59 -9.60 14.72
C PHE A 114 19.16 -10.77 13.91
N ASP A 115 18.98 -11.99 14.43
CA ASP A 115 19.40 -13.23 13.77
C ASP A 115 18.20 -14.03 13.26
N TRP A 116 18.36 -14.61 12.07
CA TRP A 116 17.40 -15.56 11.53
C TRP A 116 17.66 -16.96 12.11
N LEU A 117 16.72 -17.44 12.93
CA LEU A 117 16.73 -18.79 13.48
C LEU A 117 15.95 -19.71 12.55
N ARG A 118 16.61 -20.74 12.02
CA ARG A 118 15.95 -21.75 11.18
C ARG A 118 14.93 -22.53 12.00
N ALA A 119 13.66 -22.47 11.59
CA ALA A 119 12.55 -23.21 12.18
C ALA A 119 12.37 -24.60 11.53
N GLY A 120 12.71 -24.73 10.24
CA GLY A 120 12.65 -25.98 9.49
C GLY A 120 11.99 -25.82 8.13
N PRO A 121 11.86 -26.91 7.35
CA PRO A 121 11.29 -26.86 6.01
C PRO A 121 9.76 -26.72 6.05
N ILE A 122 9.20 -26.06 5.04
CA ILE A 122 7.76 -26.12 4.72
C ILE A 122 7.57 -27.27 3.72
N ILE A 123 6.61 -28.13 3.98
CA ILE A 123 6.29 -29.29 3.13
C ILE A 123 4.82 -29.29 2.76
N LEU A 124 4.41 -30.07 1.76
CA LEU A 124 3.00 -30.37 1.53
C LEU A 124 2.59 -31.56 2.39
N ASP A 125 1.40 -31.49 2.99
CA ASP A 125 0.77 -32.65 3.63
C ASP A 125 0.04 -33.53 2.60
N ASN A 126 -0.60 -34.60 3.08
CA ASN A 126 -1.31 -35.57 2.22
C ASN A 126 -2.50 -34.96 1.46
N GLU A 127 -2.97 -33.77 1.86
CA GLU A 127 -4.06 -33.04 1.19
C GLU A 127 -3.51 -32.00 0.20
N GLY A 128 -2.20 -31.94 0.00
CA GLY A 128 -1.53 -30.93 -0.82
C GLY A 128 -1.52 -29.54 -0.17
N LEU A 129 -1.73 -29.43 1.14
CA LEU A 129 -1.72 -28.15 1.85
C LEU A 129 -0.35 -27.87 2.48
N PRO A 130 0.09 -26.60 2.55
CA PRO A 130 1.33 -26.24 3.22
C PRO A 130 1.30 -26.62 4.71
N LYS A 131 2.25 -27.44 5.13
CA LYS A 131 2.52 -27.80 6.51
C LYS A 131 3.82 -27.14 6.96
N PHE A 132 3.69 -26.34 8.02
CA PHE A 132 4.78 -25.55 8.58
C PHE A 132 5.40 -26.26 9.81
N PRO A 133 6.68 -26.02 10.12
CA PRO A 133 7.29 -26.43 11.38
C PRO A 133 6.59 -25.74 12.57
N PRO A 134 6.65 -26.33 13.77
CA PRO A 134 6.10 -25.71 14.98
C PRO A 134 6.84 -24.40 15.30
N LEU A 135 6.09 -23.37 15.68
CA LEU A 135 6.61 -22.04 16.00
C LEU A 135 6.16 -21.58 17.39
N PRO A 136 6.92 -20.67 18.04
CA PRO A 136 6.52 -20.08 19.32
C PRO A 136 5.31 -19.14 19.16
N ARG A 137 4.53 -19.01 20.24
CA ARG A 137 3.41 -18.05 20.35
C ARG A 137 3.88 -16.69 20.85
N VAL A 138 4.79 -16.08 20.11
CA VAL A 138 5.40 -14.78 20.43
C VAL A 138 5.36 -13.86 19.20
N PRO A 139 5.43 -12.54 19.39
CA PRO A 139 5.67 -11.63 18.28
C PRO A 139 7.05 -11.85 17.66
N GLY A 140 7.19 -11.56 16.37
CA GLY A 140 8.47 -11.70 15.69
C GLY A 140 8.41 -11.42 14.20
N LEU A 141 9.57 -11.57 13.57
CA LEU A 141 9.74 -11.61 12.12
C LEU A 141 9.80 -13.06 11.65
N TYR A 142 9.52 -13.26 10.38
CA TYR A 142 9.54 -14.57 9.76
C TYR A 142 9.98 -14.46 8.30
N ARG A 143 10.67 -15.47 7.79
CA ARG A 143 11.26 -15.51 6.43
C ARG A 143 11.02 -16.86 5.78
N TYR A 144 10.45 -16.86 4.59
CA TYR A 144 10.47 -18.01 3.69
C TYR A 144 11.60 -17.84 2.69
N ASP A 145 12.36 -18.89 2.51
CA ASP A 145 13.49 -18.96 1.60
C ASP A 145 13.23 -20.06 0.60
N PHE A 146 12.91 -19.68 -0.64
CA PHE A 146 12.53 -20.59 -1.72
C PHE A 146 13.76 -21.21 -2.41
N GLY A 147 14.97 -20.95 -1.90
CA GLY A 147 16.20 -21.42 -2.50
C GLY A 147 16.63 -20.61 -3.72
N LEU A 148 17.55 -21.18 -4.50
CA LEU A 148 18.08 -20.64 -5.74
C LEU A 148 17.29 -21.21 -6.93
N ASP A 149 16.98 -20.38 -7.91
CA ASP A 149 16.52 -20.84 -9.22
C ASP A 149 17.70 -21.23 -10.14
N ASP A 150 17.39 -21.67 -11.36
CA ASP A 150 18.38 -22.10 -12.36
C ASP A 150 19.35 -20.96 -12.77
N ALA A 151 18.94 -19.70 -12.60
CA ALA A 151 19.77 -18.53 -12.85
C ALA A 151 20.63 -18.15 -11.62
N GLY A 152 20.55 -18.92 -10.52
CA GLY A 152 21.25 -18.64 -9.28
C GLY A 152 20.64 -17.49 -8.48
N VAL A 153 19.39 -17.10 -8.77
CA VAL A 153 18.69 -16.04 -8.03
C VAL A 153 17.96 -16.64 -6.84
N ARG A 154 18.27 -16.13 -5.64
CA ARG A 154 17.61 -16.53 -4.40
C ARG A 154 16.28 -15.82 -4.24
N THR A 155 15.20 -16.54 -3.98
CA THR A 155 13.87 -15.92 -3.76
C THR A 155 13.46 -15.96 -2.28
N LEU A 156 13.14 -14.79 -1.71
CA LEU A 156 12.77 -14.63 -0.30
C LEU A 156 11.39 -14.00 -0.15
N TYR A 157 10.69 -14.36 0.92
CA TYR A 157 9.54 -13.60 1.44
C TYR A 157 9.76 -13.33 2.92
N ILE A 158 9.56 -12.10 3.34
CA ILE A 158 9.77 -11.67 4.73
C ILE A 158 8.48 -11.07 5.26
N GLY A 159 8.17 -11.30 6.52
CA GLY A 159 7.06 -10.60 7.16
C GLY A 159 7.17 -10.52 8.66
N GLU A 160 6.22 -9.81 9.27
CA GLU A 160 6.07 -9.72 10.72
C GLU A 160 4.74 -10.29 11.22
N SER A 161 4.71 -10.69 12.48
CA SER A 161 3.48 -11.07 13.16
C SER A 161 3.52 -10.68 14.63
N VAL A 162 2.34 -10.36 15.17
CA VAL A 162 2.11 -10.31 16.63
C VAL A 162 2.18 -11.70 17.26
N GLU A 163 2.03 -12.76 16.46
CA GLU A 163 2.04 -14.15 16.90
C GLU A 163 2.49 -15.07 15.75
N LEU A 164 3.70 -15.60 15.84
CA LEU A 164 4.32 -16.39 14.75
C LEU A 164 3.55 -17.68 14.46
N ALA A 165 3.17 -18.45 15.48
CA ALA A 165 2.41 -19.70 15.32
C ALA A 165 1.09 -19.51 14.55
N ARG A 166 0.33 -18.46 14.89
CA ARG A 166 -0.94 -18.16 14.20
C ARG A 166 -0.73 -17.74 12.75
N ARG A 167 0.38 -17.07 12.44
CA ARG A 167 0.68 -16.61 11.08
C ARG A 167 0.87 -17.78 10.10
N ALA A 168 1.54 -18.86 10.52
CA ALA A 168 1.67 -20.07 9.71
C ALA A 168 0.30 -20.69 9.38
N SER A 169 -0.61 -20.74 10.36
CA SER A 169 -1.99 -21.23 10.15
C SER A 169 -2.76 -20.39 9.13
N ASN A 170 -2.58 -19.06 9.15
CA ASN A 170 -3.23 -18.17 8.18
C ASN A 170 -2.80 -18.48 6.73
N TYR A 171 -1.53 -18.78 6.50
CA TYR A 171 -1.05 -19.16 5.17
C TYR A 171 -1.54 -20.53 4.77
N ARG A 172 -1.52 -21.53 5.66
CA ARG A 172 -2.05 -22.88 5.35
C ARG A 172 -3.52 -22.81 4.90
N ASN A 173 -4.34 -22.03 5.59
CA ASN A 173 -5.79 -22.01 5.40
C ASN A 173 -6.29 -20.90 4.44
N ALA A 174 -5.38 -20.20 3.74
CA ALA A 174 -5.73 -19.05 2.91
C ALA A 174 -6.63 -19.40 1.70
N LYS A 175 -6.66 -20.67 1.26
CA LYS A 175 -7.55 -21.16 0.18
C LYS A 175 -9.03 -20.95 0.51
N THR A 176 -9.41 -21.21 1.77
CA THR A 176 -10.80 -21.13 2.26
C THR A 176 -11.18 -19.75 2.77
N ASP A 177 -10.20 -18.87 2.98
CA ASP A 177 -10.46 -17.54 3.50
C ASP A 177 -11.12 -16.66 2.43
N ARG A 178 -12.43 -16.41 2.61
CA ARG A 178 -13.22 -15.43 1.84
C ARG A 178 -12.86 -13.98 2.19
N SER A 179 -11.89 -13.76 3.08
CA SER A 179 -11.45 -12.41 3.46
C SER A 179 -10.65 -11.72 2.35
N ARG A 180 -10.58 -10.38 2.44
CA ARG A 180 -9.79 -9.48 1.58
C ARG A 180 -8.27 -9.64 1.73
N GLN A 181 -7.76 -10.69 2.38
CA GLN A 181 -6.32 -10.87 2.64
C GLN A 181 -5.56 -11.36 1.38
N ARG A 182 -5.44 -10.49 0.38
CA ARG A 182 -4.75 -10.73 -0.90
C ARG A 182 -3.34 -11.31 -0.71
N THR A 183 -2.55 -10.77 0.23
CA THR A 183 -1.19 -11.24 0.50
C THR A 183 -1.14 -12.69 0.99
N SER A 184 -2.01 -13.07 1.93
CA SER A 184 -2.04 -14.44 2.47
C SER A 184 -2.36 -15.46 1.37
N ARG A 185 -3.30 -15.13 0.48
CA ARG A 185 -3.67 -15.97 -0.67
C ARG A 185 -2.56 -16.07 -1.71
N ARG A 186 -1.91 -14.96 -2.04
CA ARG A 186 -0.79 -14.94 -2.99
C ARG A 186 0.36 -15.82 -2.48
N ILE A 187 0.83 -15.58 -1.27
CA ILE A 187 1.94 -16.35 -0.69
C ILE A 187 1.58 -17.83 -0.52
N HIS A 188 0.32 -18.15 -0.19
CA HIS A 188 -0.14 -19.55 -0.21
C HIS A 188 0.02 -20.19 -1.59
N LYS A 189 -0.41 -19.49 -2.66
CA LYS A 189 -0.25 -19.96 -4.04
C LYS A 189 1.23 -20.15 -4.40
N GLU A 190 2.09 -19.18 -4.08
CA GLU A 190 3.54 -19.29 -4.33
C GLU A 190 4.16 -20.51 -3.63
N ILE A 191 3.80 -20.75 -2.36
CA ILE A 191 4.30 -21.90 -1.60
C ILE A 191 3.90 -23.22 -2.28
N ILE A 192 2.63 -23.38 -2.65
CA ILE A 192 2.16 -24.60 -3.29
C ILE A 192 2.86 -24.81 -4.63
N GLN A 193 2.83 -23.80 -5.50
CA GLN A 193 3.41 -23.91 -6.84
C GLN A 193 4.90 -24.28 -6.80
N HIS A 194 5.66 -23.67 -5.89
CA HIS A 194 7.08 -23.98 -5.75
C HIS A 194 7.34 -25.40 -5.23
N LEU A 195 6.57 -25.86 -4.24
CA LEU A 195 6.71 -27.21 -3.69
C LEU A 195 6.24 -28.29 -4.68
N GLU A 196 5.17 -28.05 -5.44
CA GLU A 196 4.68 -28.96 -6.50
C GLU A 196 5.70 -29.08 -7.65
N ALA A 197 6.44 -28.02 -7.93
CA ALA A 197 7.55 -28.04 -8.90
C ALA A 197 8.80 -28.80 -8.38
N GLY A 198 8.76 -29.36 -7.18
CA GLY A 198 9.89 -30.07 -6.55
C GLY A 198 10.89 -29.16 -5.85
N GLY A 199 10.57 -27.86 -5.72
CA GLY A 199 11.37 -26.91 -4.97
C GLY A 199 11.35 -27.18 -3.46
N SER A 200 12.26 -26.53 -2.73
CA SER A 200 12.29 -26.56 -1.27
C SER A 200 12.09 -25.16 -0.70
N ILE A 201 11.48 -25.07 0.48
CA ILE A 201 11.28 -23.81 1.19
C ILE A 201 11.75 -23.96 2.64
N ASP A 202 12.75 -23.19 3.03
CA ASP A 202 13.20 -23.11 4.43
C ASP A 202 12.47 -21.97 5.15
N PHE A 203 11.96 -22.28 6.35
CA PHE A 203 11.33 -21.30 7.23
C PHE A 203 12.32 -20.87 8.32
N ALA A 204 12.53 -19.55 8.46
CA ALA A 204 13.25 -18.95 9.58
C ALA A 204 12.40 -17.90 10.31
N ILE A 205 12.72 -17.65 11.58
CA ILE A 205 12.09 -16.64 12.44
C ILE A 205 13.14 -15.78 13.14
N ALA A 206 12.76 -14.58 13.54
CA ALA A 206 13.52 -13.77 14.48
C ALA A 206 12.59 -13.29 15.60
N THR A 207 12.92 -13.62 16.84
CA THR A 207 12.12 -13.28 18.04
C THR A 207 12.80 -12.27 18.94
N ARG A 208 14.08 -11.98 18.69
CA ARG A 208 14.89 -10.97 19.36
C ARG A 208 15.38 -9.98 18.32
N VAL A 209 15.07 -8.71 18.52
CA VAL A 209 15.49 -7.62 17.64
C VAL A 209 15.99 -6.51 18.53
N THR A 210 17.12 -5.91 18.14
CA THR A 210 17.67 -4.71 18.77
C THR A 210 17.49 -3.53 17.83
N ILE A 211 16.90 -2.45 18.34
CA ILE A 211 16.64 -1.20 17.62
C ILE A 211 17.17 -0.10 18.53
N HIS A 212 18.34 0.45 18.21
CA HIS A 212 19.10 1.38 19.07
C HIS A 212 19.69 0.72 20.34
N ASP A 213 20.81 1.22 20.85
CA ASP A 213 21.52 0.84 22.09
C ASP A 213 21.79 -0.66 22.39
N GLY A 214 21.53 -1.57 21.46
CA GLY A 214 21.86 -2.99 21.58
C GLY A 214 20.97 -3.80 22.53
N GLU A 215 19.94 -3.21 23.14
CA GLU A 215 18.96 -3.93 23.96
C GLU A 215 17.82 -4.53 23.12
N ASP A 216 17.25 -5.63 23.61
CA ASP A 216 16.09 -6.27 23.00
C ASP A 216 14.89 -5.30 23.00
N THR A 217 14.40 -5.00 21.81
CA THR A 217 13.22 -4.15 21.59
C THR A 217 11.94 -4.96 21.76
N ASP A 218 10.95 -4.36 22.43
CA ASP A 218 9.63 -4.98 22.59
C ASP A 218 8.89 -5.15 21.26
N LEU A 219 8.92 -6.38 20.75
CA LEU A 219 8.24 -6.74 19.51
C LEU A 219 6.72 -6.76 19.63
N ARG A 220 6.08 -6.44 20.75
CA ARG A 220 4.63 -6.14 20.78
C ARG A 220 4.32 -4.83 20.07
N LEU A 221 5.28 -3.90 20.03
CA LEU A 221 5.18 -2.65 19.29
C LEU A 221 5.16 -2.92 17.78
N LYS A 222 4.07 -2.51 17.12
CA LYS A 222 3.95 -2.66 15.66
C LYS A 222 5.04 -1.87 14.93
N SER A 223 5.40 -0.68 15.41
CA SER A 223 6.48 0.13 14.84
C SER A 223 7.81 -0.60 14.86
N ALA A 224 8.18 -1.23 15.98
CA ALA A 224 9.40 -2.02 16.10
C ALA A 224 9.43 -3.19 15.10
N ARG A 225 8.36 -3.98 15.04
CA ARG A 225 8.26 -5.09 14.07
C ARG A 225 8.31 -4.61 12.62
N ARG A 226 7.66 -3.50 12.30
CA ARG A 226 7.62 -2.93 10.94
C ARG A 226 8.97 -2.34 10.54
N LEU A 227 9.65 -1.66 11.45
CA LEU A 227 11.01 -1.16 11.20
C LEU A 227 11.97 -2.32 10.92
N ALA A 228 11.87 -3.39 11.70
CA ALA A 228 12.72 -4.56 11.53
C ALA A 228 12.39 -5.39 10.28
N GLU A 229 11.09 -5.56 9.95
CA GLU A 229 10.64 -6.13 8.68
C GLU A 229 11.18 -5.34 7.49
N ASN A 230 11.01 -4.01 7.48
CA ASN A 230 11.47 -3.15 6.39
C ASN A 230 13.00 -3.16 6.25
N ALA A 231 13.75 -3.14 7.36
CA ALA A 231 15.20 -3.29 7.33
C ALA A 231 15.62 -4.62 6.68
N ALA A 232 14.92 -5.72 7.00
CA ALA A 232 15.16 -7.02 6.42
C ALA A 232 14.84 -7.09 4.92
N VAL A 233 13.69 -6.53 4.52
CA VAL A 233 13.23 -6.47 3.12
C VAL A 233 14.21 -5.64 2.30
N LEU A 234 14.56 -4.43 2.75
CA LEU A 234 15.51 -3.56 2.07
C LEU A 234 16.88 -4.23 1.95
N ARG A 235 17.36 -4.89 3.00
CA ARG A 235 18.63 -5.65 2.95
C ARG A 235 18.57 -6.76 1.91
N ALA A 236 17.46 -7.49 1.81
CA ALA A 236 17.28 -8.53 0.81
C ALA A 236 17.19 -7.96 -0.62
N GLN A 237 16.42 -6.88 -0.83
CA GLN A 237 16.29 -6.21 -2.14
C GLN A 237 17.61 -5.61 -2.64
N THR A 238 18.48 -5.16 -1.73
CA THR A 238 19.81 -4.59 -2.06
C THR A 238 20.92 -5.63 -2.12
N THR A 239 20.63 -6.89 -1.77
CA THR A 239 21.59 -7.99 -1.92
C THR A 239 21.57 -8.46 -3.37
N PRO A 240 22.73 -8.50 -4.07
CA PRO A 240 22.80 -9.04 -5.42
C PRO A 240 22.19 -10.45 -5.50
N VAL A 241 21.65 -10.79 -6.67
CA VAL A 241 21.03 -12.11 -6.96
C VAL A 241 19.97 -12.55 -5.94
N THR A 242 19.27 -11.60 -5.32
CA THR A 242 18.14 -11.87 -4.42
C THR A 242 16.87 -11.19 -4.92
N ARG A 243 15.83 -11.98 -5.13
CA ARG A 243 14.46 -11.53 -5.43
C ARG A 243 13.63 -11.59 -4.15
N VAL A 244 12.84 -10.54 -3.89
CA VAL A 244 11.95 -10.49 -2.72
C VAL A 244 10.50 -10.46 -3.18
N LEU A 245 9.68 -11.39 -2.69
CA LEU A 245 8.25 -11.50 -3.03
C LEU A 245 7.36 -10.49 -2.29
N ASN A 246 7.93 -9.72 -1.37
CA ASN A 246 7.25 -8.60 -0.74
C ASN A 246 6.86 -7.59 -1.83
N ILE A 247 5.59 -7.21 -1.86
CA ILE A 247 5.13 -6.11 -2.70
C ILE A 247 5.20 -4.87 -1.83
N ASP A 248 6.02 -3.90 -2.24
CA ASP A 248 5.89 -2.56 -1.71
C ASP A 248 4.54 -2.01 -2.18
N ALA A 249 3.63 -1.80 -1.24
CA ALA A 249 2.25 -1.39 -1.55
C ALA A 249 2.18 -0.08 -2.36
N ASP A 250 3.27 0.71 -2.33
CA ASP A 250 3.40 1.98 -3.04
C ASP A 250 3.97 1.87 -4.47
N LEU A 251 4.48 0.69 -4.88
CA LEU A 251 4.98 0.47 -6.25
C LEU A 251 3.97 -0.15 -7.22
N GLY A 252 2.77 -0.52 -6.73
CA GLY A 252 1.74 -1.16 -7.55
C GLY A 252 2.12 -2.59 -7.97
N ASP A 253 1.10 -3.41 -8.27
CA ASP A 253 1.32 -4.67 -9.01
C ASP A 253 1.62 -4.29 -10.47
N PRO A 254 2.76 -4.68 -11.06
CA PRO A 254 2.98 -4.52 -12.50
C PRO A 254 2.03 -5.39 -13.34
N GLU A 255 1.35 -6.37 -12.73
CA GLU A 255 0.41 -7.30 -13.40
C GLU A 255 -1.07 -6.90 -13.22
N ALA A 256 -1.36 -5.62 -13.00
CA ALA A 256 -2.75 -5.12 -12.97
C ALA A 256 -3.27 -4.62 -14.33
N GLU A 257 -2.56 -4.92 -15.42
CA GLU A 257 -3.01 -4.68 -16.80
C GLU A 257 -2.95 -5.98 -17.61
N GLU A 258 -3.99 -6.79 -17.47
CA GLU A 258 -4.54 -7.66 -18.53
C GLU A 258 -6.01 -8.00 -18.24
#